data_AF-A0A249W5J4-F1
#
_entry.id   AF-A0A249W5J4-F1
#
_cell.length_a   1.000
_cell.length_b   1.000
_cell.length_c   1.000
_cell.angle_alpha   90.00
_cell.angle_beta   90.00
_cell.angle_gamma   90.00
#
_symmetry.space_group_name_H-M   'P 1'
#
loop_
_entity.id
_entity.type
_entity.pdbx_description
1 polymer ?
#
loop_
_entity_poly.entity_id
_entity_poly.type
_entity_poly.pdbx_seq_one_letter_code
_entity_poly.pdbx_strand_id
1 'polypeptide(L)'
;MDMTNMTTTGSATGAATASASSTPLPTFGQSLTEQLTPILGDAETQQLASLIAHLPTIKGQTDEQSIALYVDTLTQLKEKNSAFSGAALSESASIWMKSLQRVSSNGEVDAAELATQMNNALASQFQTWFADQLTDKVDSSLPTQFVSQFQLGTESTQAQQIAKLSAEELKSATGDIASFVDDLARQMSSSVVRESASSFLRNAFAHLPSVNLAQLKASDFLLTEANFVTNVSTQLQNAFNQIGITLTKDDADQLAKRITWTPGISKQQLSEALSEMATQVKGQFTVAYGETAGTENLRKALDAIIKNSDSLTLSSLFANFAVSLIHTEIDAFYNDKAIADIQKTQISADQVELIKNNTERDIRFQFEKMLKGESTGASFIERYETLRKNLGALKDRLLNITEQEKKDLEVRAEHSLTARDLLAVVESSIGDRFDEQVLFALNERRVNRLEKRNEQKEALQDLTVQLKIFGVVQSKIHSTQSVEGTYTPASNKFSASDFNYNSEEDFKKSPEYQYIKDNNINTHTDFLKKQGVTVADGASFKDEEKTKKLSNFSSSVSDKSKLLNDEVQIKTTELNDISSQYNSTVEAMNKFVQKYHSILQEILRAI
;
A
#
# COMPACT_ATOMS: atom_id res chain seq x y z
N MET A 1 -42.07 -42.42 -124.75
CA MET A 1 -40.95 -43.21 -125.27
C MET A 1 -39.67 -42.56 -124.74
N ASP A 2 -38.92 -43.32 -123.92
CA ASP A 2 -37.49 -43.22 -123.58
C ASP A 2 -36.90 -41.87 -123.12
N MET A 3 -35.99 -41.77 -122.13
CA MET A 3 -35.24 -42.77 -121.34
C MET A 3 -34.60 -42.09 -120.09
N THR A 4 -34.32 -42.91 -119.06
CA THR A 4 -33.24 -42.84 -118.04
C THR A 4 -33.14 -41.74 -116.96
N ASN A 5 -33.51 -42.14 -115.72
CA ASN A 5 -32.72 -42.24 -114.46
C ASN A 5 -31.46 -41.34 -114.28
N MET A 6 -31.16 -40.73 -113.12
CA MET A 6 -31.21 -41.26 -111.76
C MET A 6 -31.20 -40.13 -110.67
N THR A 7 -31.76 -40.47 -109.51
CA THR A 7 -32.01 -39.76 -108.24
C THR A 7 -30.79 -39.25 -107.45
N THR A 8 -30.96 -38.16 -106.66
CA THR A 8 -31.05 -38.19 -105.18
C THR A 8 -31.49 -36.84 -104.58
N THR A 9 -32.36 -36.92 -103.57
CA THR A 9 -32.92 -35.87 -102.70
C THR A 9 -31.97 -35.41 -101.60
N GLY A 10 -32.09 -34.15 -101.14
CA GLY A 10 -31.58 -33.73 -99.83
C GLY A 10 -31.53 -32.21 -99.64
N SER A 11 -32.36 -31.69 -98.74
CA SER A 11 -32.77 -30.29 -98.59
C SER A 11 -31.84 -29.35 -97.77
N ALA A 12 -32.01 -28.05 -98.05
CA ALA A 12 -31.86 -26.87 -97.18
C ALA A 12 -30.47 -26.50 -96.59
N THR A 13 -29.83 -25.50 -97.21
CA THR A 13 -28.81 -24.57 -96.68
C THR A 13 -28.77 -23.38 -97.65
N GLY A 14 -28.51 -22.12 -97.34
CA GLY A 14 -28.21 -21.37 -96.13
C GLY A 14 -27.97 -19.93 -96.61
N ALA A 15 -28.77 -18.96 -96.16
CA ALA A 15 -28.55 -17.55 -96.47
C ALA A 15 -27.64 -16.95 -95.39
N ALA A 16 -26.47 -16.46 -95.82
CA ALA A 16 -25.49 -15.83 -94.95
C ALA A 16 -26.04 -14.54 -94.34
N THR A 17 -26.16 -14.50 -93.01
CA THR A 17 -26.25 -13.28 -92.23
C THR A 17 -24.94 -13.09 -91.47
N ALA A 18 -24.20 -12.03 -91.80
CA ALA A 18 -23.09 -11.56 -90.97
C ALA A 18 -23.68 -10.95 -89.69
N SER A 19 -23.60 -11.67 -88.57
CA SER A 19 -23.88 -11.10 -87.24
C SER A 19 -22.64 -10.37 -86.75
N ALA A 20 -22.71 -9.04 -86.68
CA ALA A 20 -21.80 -8.24 -85.89
C ALA A 20 -21.88 -8.69 -84.43
N SER A 21 -20.77 -9.16 -83.87
CA SER A 21 -20.62 -9.35 -82.44
C SER A 21 -20.61 -7.98 -81.76
N SER A 22 -21.77 -7.44 -81.41
CA SER A 22 -21.88 -6.29 -80.52
C SER A 22 -21.71 -6.78 -79.08
N THR A 23 -20.49 -6.77 -78.56
CA THR A 23 -20.26 -6.79 -77.12
C THR A 23 -21.04 -5.60 -76.53
N PRO A 24 -21.95 -5.79 -75.56
CA PRO A 24 -22.65 -4.65 -74.96
C PRO A 24 -21.63 -3.70 -74.35
N LEU A 25 -21.79 -2.38 -74.57
CA LEU A 25 -20.94 -1.38 -73.91
C LEU A 25 -21.02 -1.58 -72.39
N PRO A 26 -19.88 -1.56 -71.68
CA PRO A 26 -19.87 -1.70 -70.23
C PRO A 26 -20.72 -0.60 -69.60
N THR A 27 -21.49 -0.95 -68.58
CA THR A 27 -22.25 0.04 -67.82
C THR A 27 -21.28 0.97 -67.08
N PHE A 28 -21.71 2.19 -66.76
CA PHE A 28 -20.91 3.15 -65.98
C PHE A 28 -20.25 2.49 -64.75
N GLY A 29 -21.00 1.66 -64.00
CA GLY A 29 -20.49 0.93 -62.83
C GLY A 29 -19.45 -0.16 -63.16
N GLN A 30 -19.54 -0.82 -64.32
CA GLN A 30 -18.53 -1.80 -64.77
C GLN A 30 -17.23 -1.10 -65.16
N SER A 31 -17.32 -0.04 -65.98
CA SER A 31 -16.17 0.78 -66.36
C SER A 31 -15.50 1.43 -65.15
N LEU A 32 -16.29 1.90 -64.18
CA LEU A 32 -15.78 2.45 -62.93
C LEU A 32 -15.06 1.38 -62.09
N THR A 33 -15.64 0.17 -61.96
CA THR A 33 -15.01 -0.93 -61.23
C THR A 33 -13.65 -1.30 -61.83
N GLU A 34 -13.57 -1.43 -63.16
CA GLU A 34 -12.32 -1.72 -63.86
C GLU A 34 -11.23 -0.67 -63.59
N GLN A 35 -11.60 0.62 -63.53
CA GLN A 35 -10.66 1.71 -63.31
C GLN A 35 -10.26 1.92 -61.84
N LEU A 36 -11.13 1.57 -60.88
CA LEU A 36 -10.78 1.66 -59.45
C LEU A 36 -9.98 0.45 -58.96
N THR A 37 -10.07 -0.70 -59.65
CA THR A 37 -9.39 -1.95 -59.25
C THR A 37 -7.87 -1.80 -59.06
N PRO A 38 -7.11 -1.15 -59.96
CA PRO A 38 -5.67 -0.94 -59.78
C PRO A 38 -5.30 -0.11 -58.54
N ILE A 39 -6.22 0.74 -58.04
CA ILE A 39 -5.98 1.58 -56.87
C ILE A 39 -6.28 0.80 -55.58
N LEU A 40 -7.42 0.10 -55.55
CA LEU A 40 -7.91 -0.62 -54.36
C LEU A 40 -7.20 -1.96 -54.15
N GLY A 41 -6.90 -2.68 -55.25
CA GLY A 41 -6.58 -4.11 -55.22
C GLY A 41 -7.82 -4.97 -55.45
N ASP A 42 -7.61 -6.23 -55.87
CA ASP A 42 -8.71 -7.14 -56.23
C ASP A 42 -9.63 -7.46 -55.03
N ALA A 43 -9.05 -7.68 -53.85
CA ALA A 43 -9.79 -8.05 -52.65
C ALA A 43 -10.67 -6.90 -52.13
N GLU A 44 -10.11 -5.70 -52.03
CA GLU A 44 -10.81 -4.49 -51.60
C GLU A 44 -11.87 -4.07 -52.62
N THR A 45 -11.59 -4.21 -53.92
CA THR A 45 -12.59 -3.98 -54.98
C THR A 45 -13.77 -4.92 -54.80
N GLN A 46 -13.54 -6.21 -54.55
CA GLN A 46 -14.62 -7.16 -54.33
C GLN A 46 -15.44 -6.83 -53.08
N GLN A 47 -14.78 -6.41 -52.00
CA GLN A 47 -15.43 -5.96 -50.76
C GLN A 47 -16.32 -4.73 -50.99
N LEU A 48 -15.87 -3.79 -51.85
CA LEU A 48 -16.55 -2.53 -52.12
C LEU A 48 -17.44 -2.55 -53.37
N ALA A 49 -17.51 -3.67 -54.09
CA ALA A 49 -18.18 -3.77 -55.40
C ALA A 49 -19.64 -3.26 -55.38
N SER A 50 -20.38 -3.58 -54.31
CA SER A 50 -21.75 -3.08 -54.14
C SER A 50 -21.81 -1.55 -53.98
N LEU A 51 -20.84 -0.94 -53.29
CA LEU A 51 -20.78 0.51 -53.14
C LEU A 51 -20.35 1.18 -54.45
N ILE A 52 -19.36 0.62 -55.14
CA ILE A 52 -18.86 1.11 -56.44
C ILE A 52 -19.99 1.13 -57.48
N ALA A 53 -20.79 0.06 -57.55
CA ALA A 53 -21.90 -0.06 -58.49
C ALA A 53 -23.01 0.99 -58.30
N HIS A 54 -23.11 1.59 -57.11
CA HIS A 54 -24.14 2.57 -56.76
C HIS A 54 -23.58 3.99 -56.60
N LEU A 55 -22.37 4.27 -57.08
CA LEU A 55 -21.84 5.63 -57.07
C LEU A 55 -22.60 6.53 -58.06
N PRO A 56 -22.97 7.76 -57.66
CA PRO A 56 -23.69 8.70 -58.51
C PRO A 56 -22.82 9.20 -59.67
N THR A 57 -23.44 9.65 -60.75
CA THR A 57 -22.72 10.41 -61.80
C THR A 57 -22.40 11.82 -61.31
N ILE A 58 -21.42 12.49 -61.93
CA ILE A 58 -21.06 13.86 -61.54
C ILE A 58 -21.83 14.85 -62.41
N LYS A 59 -22.53 15.78 -61.75
CA LYS A 59 -23.41 16.75 -62.41
C LYS A 59 -22.66 17.54 -63.48
N GLY A 60 -23.17 17.50 -64.71
CA GLY A 60 -22.61 18.23 -65.85
C GLY A 60 -21.30 17.65 -66.41
N GLN A 61 -20.92 16.42 -66.04
CA GLN A 61 -19.75 15.71 -66.58
C GLN A 61 -20.21 14.50 -67.42
N THR A 62 -19.37 14.07 -68.37
CA THR A 62 -19.56 12.79 -69.07
C THR A 62 -19.20 11.60 -68.15
N ASP A 63 -19.57 10.39 -68.54
CA ASP A 63 -19.18 9.16 -67.84
C ASP A 63 -17.65 9.04 -67.72
N GLU A 64 -16.91 9.32 -68.80
CA GLU A 64 -15.44 9.31 -68.80
C GLU A 64 -14.84 10.35 -67.86
N GLN A 65 -15.39 11.58 -67.86
CA GLN A 65 -14.96 12.65 -66.95
C GLN A 65 -15.28 12.33 -65.49
N SER A 66 -16.46 11.73 -65.24
CA SER A 66 -16.86 11.29 -63.90
C SER A 66 -15.94 10.20 -63.38
N ILE A 67 -15.64 9.18 -64.19
CA ILE A 67 -14.71 8.10 -63.85
C ILE A 67 -13.33 8.68 -63.54
N ALA A 68 -12.81 9.60 -64.37
CA ALA A 68 -11.51 10.22 -64.13
C ALA A 68 -11.44 10.97 -62.79
N LEU A 69 -12.49 11.72 -62.43
CA LEU A 69 -12.59 12.42 -61.15
C LEU A 69 -12.67 11.46 -59.95
N TYR A 70 -13.39 10.34 -60.08
CA TYR A 70 -13.42 9.29 -59.06
C TYR A 70 -12.05 8.62 -58.86
N VAL A 71 -11.35 8.33 -59.95
CA VAL A 71 -10.00 7.75 -59.96
C VAL A 71 -9.01 8.69 -59.29
N ASP A 72 -9.02 9.97 -59.65
CA ASP A 72 -8.14 11.00 -59.06
C ASP A 72 -8.41 11.17 -57.55
N THR A 73 -9.68 11.32 -57.17
CA THR A 73 -10.06 11.49 -55.76
C THR A 73 -9.71 10.24 -54.94
N LEU A 74 -9.92 9.03 -55.47
CA LEU A 74 -9.56 7.79 -54.77
C LEU A 74 -8.04 7.63 -54.65
N THR A 75 -7.28 8.07 -55.65
CA THR A 75 -5.82 8.08 -55.59
C THR A 75 -5.34 9.01 -54.47
N GLN A 76 -5.87 10.22 -54.39
CA GLN A 76 -5.58 11.17 -53.30
C GLN A 76 -6.01 10.62 -51.93
N LEU A 77 -7.17 9.96 -51.84
CA LEU A 77 -7.63 9.30 -50.63
C LEU A 77 -6.63 8.22 -50.20
N LYS A 78 -6.15 7.38 -51.13
CA LYS A 78 -5.16 6.34 -50.86
C LYS A 78 -3.84 6.92 -50.35
N GLU A 79 -3.34 7.96 -51.01
CA GLU A 79 -2.11 8.64 -50.61
C GLU A 79 -2.20 9.21 -49.20
N LYS A 80 -3.28 9.95 -48.88
CA LYS A 80 -3.50 10.49 -47.54
C LYS A 80 -3.80 9.41 -46.50
N ASN A 81 -4.53 8.35 -46.85
CA ASN A 81 -4.81 7.25 -45.94
C ASN A 81 -3.54 6.51 -45.49
N SER A 82 -2.48 6.53 -46.30
CA SER A 82 -1.18 5.94 -45.93
C SER A 82 -0.52 6.61 -44.72
N ALA A 83 -0.99 7.80 -44.31
CA ALA A 83 -0.56 8.48 -43.08
C ALA A 83 -1.04 7.76 -41.80
N PHE A 84 -2.10 6.95 -41.88
CA PHE A 84 -2.69 6.25 -40.73
C PHE A 84 -2.17 4.80 -40.69
N SER A 85 -1.09 4.57 -39.95
CA SER A 85 -0.46 3.25 -39.87
C SER A 85 -1.45 2.17 -39.39
N GLY A 86 -1.60 1.09 -40.16
CA GLY A 86 -2.51 -0.01 -39.83
C GLY A 86 -3.97 0.21 -40.23
N ALA A 87 -4.32 1.39 -40.77
CA ALA A 87 -5.66 1.65 -41.27
C ALA A 87 -5.87 1.03 -42.66
N ALA A 88 -6.98 0.30 -42.82
CA ALA A 88 -7.34 -0.29 -44.12
C ALA A 88 -7.91 0.77 -45.06
N LEU A 89 -7.41 0.83 -46.30
CA LEU A 89 -7.93 1.71 -47.34
C LEU A 89 -9.42 1.46 -47.60
N SER A 90 -9.87 0.20 -47.49
CA SER A 90 -11.25 -0.19 -47.73
C SER A 90 -12.24 0.46 -46.77
N GLU A 91 -11.82 0.77 -45.53
CA GLU A 91 -12.67 1.43 -44.54
C GLU A 91 -12.93 2.89 -44.92
N SER A 92 -11.85 3.66 -45.15
CA SER A 92 -11.94 5.05 -45.60
C SER A 92 -12.67 5.18 -46.94
N ALA A 93 -12.39 4.29 -47.89
CA ALA A 93 -13.09 4.25 -49.18
C ALA A 93 -14.58 3.91 -49.00
N SER A 94 -14.94 2.97 -48.11
CA SER A 94 -16.35 2.66 -47.81
C SER A 94 -17.09 3.86 -47.24
N ILE A 95 -16.49 4.58 -46.27
CA ILE A 95 -17.07 5.77 -45.66
C ILE A 95 -17.30 6.85 -46.72
N TRP A 96 -16.29 7.11 -47.55
CA TRP A 96 -16.37 8.06 -48.65
C TRP A 96 -17.48 7.71 -49.64
N MET A 97 -17.50 6.49 -50.18
CA MET A 97 -18.52 6.07 -51.15
C MET A 97 -19.94 6.13 -50.58
N LYS A 98 -20.15 5.69 -49.32
CA LYS A 98 -21.44 5.80 -48.63
C LYS A 98 -21.88 7.24 -48.38
N SER A 99 -20.95 8.15 -48.18
CA SER A 99 -21.27 9.57 -47.98
C SER A 99 -21.70 10.23 -49.30
N LEU A 100 -21.05 9.91 -50.42
CA LEU A 100 -21.44 10.40 -51.75
C LEU A 100 -22.84 9.92 -52.15
N GLN A 101 -23.18 8.67 -51.87
CA GLN A 101 -24.53 8.15 -52.06
C GLN A 101 -25.58 8.94 -51.26
N ARG A 102 -25.24 9.36 -50.04
CA ARG A 102 -26.14 10.13 -49.16
C ARG A 102 -26.35 11.58 -49.60
N VAL A 103 -25.32 12.23 -50.14
CA VAL A 103 -25.43 13.61 -50.63
C VAL A 103 -25.92 13.70 -52.07
N SER A 104 -25.99 12.56 -52.78
CA SER A 104 -26.51 12.51 -54.14
C SER A 104 -27.97 12.96 -54.20
N SER A 105 -28.30 13.69 -55.26
CA SER A 105 -29.66 14.13 -55.57
C SER A 105 -29.99 13.72 -56.99
N ASN A 106 -31.06 12.94 -57.16
CA ASN A 106 -31.44 12.33 -58.45
C ASN A 106 -30.35 11.46 -59.10
N GLY A 107 -29.48 10.83 -58.30
CA GLY A 107 -28.39 9.99 -58.81
C GLY A 107 -27.17 10.79 -59.31
N GLU A 108 -27.15 12.10 -59.11
CA GLU A 108 -26.03 12.98 -59.43
C GLU A 108 -25.42 13.60 -58.16
N VAL A 109 -24.14 13.96 -58.23
CA VAL A 109 -23.42 14.70 -57.18
C VAL A 109 -22.60 15.84 -57.76
N ASP A 110 -22.45 16.95 -57.03
CA ASP A 110 -21.58 18.05 -57.44
C ASP A 110 -20.09 17.66 -57.31
N ALA A 111 -19.26 18.08 -58.25
CA ALA A 111 -17.83 17.72 -58.26
C ALA A 111 -17.08 18.12 -56.97
N ALA A 112 -17.48 19.23 -56.34
CA ALA A 112 -16.90 19.70 -55.07
C ALA A 112 -17.18 18.76 -53.88
N GLU A 113 -18.24 17.96 -53.95
CA GLU A 113 -18.58 17.01 -52.90
C GLU A 113 -17.63 15.81 -52.89
N LEU A 114 -17.01 15.44 -54.02
CA LEU A 114 -16.01 14.35 -54.04
C LEU A 114 -14.88 14.61 -53.05
N ALA A 115 -14.26 15.80 -53.15
CA ALA A 115 -13.18 16.22 -52.27
C ALA A 115 -13.68 16.51 -50.84
N THR A 116 -14.85 17.13 -50.69
CA THR A 116 -15.42 17.43 -49.36
C THR A 116 -15.68 16.14 -48.58
N GLN A 117 -16.32 15.17 -49.21
CA GLN A 117 -16.62 13.88 -48.59
C GLN A 117 -15.37 13.02 -48.39
N MET A 118 -14.37 13.10 -49.28
CA MET A 118 -13.07 12.44 -49.09
C MET A 118 -12.40 12.93 -47.80
N ASN A 119 -12.33 14.24 -47.59
CA ASN A 119 -11.71 14.82 -46.40
C ASN A 119 -12.52 14.51 -45.13
N ASN A 120 -13.85 14.40 -45.21
CA ASN A 120 -14.69 13.92 -44.10
C ASN A 120 -14.38 12.46 -43.75
N ALA A 121 -14.20 11.59 -44.75
CA ALA A 121 -13.83 10.19 -44.54
C ALA A 121 -12.43 10.08 -43.89
N LEU A 122 -11.45 10.85 -44.37
CA LEU A 122 -10.11 10.90 -43.76
C LEU A 122 -10.13 11.45 -42.33
N ALA A 123 -10.99 12.44 -42.04
CA ALA A 123 -11.17 12.94 -40.67
C ALA A 123 -11.75 11.86 -39.75
N SER A 124 -12.75 11.11 -40.22
CA SER A 124 -13.28 9.96 -39.47
C SER A 124 -12.20 8.90 -39.23
N GLN A 125 -11.38 8.60 -40.25
CA GLN A 125 -10.28 7.64 -40.13
C GLN A 125 -9.22 8.10 -39.12
N PHE A 126 -8.85 9.38 -39.16
CA PHE A 126 -7.93 9.96 -38.18
C PHE A 126 -8.47 9.81 -36.75
N GLN A 127 -9.76 10.07 -36.55
CA GLN A 127 -10.38 9.97 -35.22
C GLN A 127 -10.32 8.54 -34.68
N THR A 128 -10.73 7.55 -35.49
CA THR A 128 -10.64 6.13 -35.12
C THR A 128 -9.20 5.74 -34.86
N TRP A 129 -8.29 6.03 -35.80
CA TRP A 129 -6.88 5.69 -35.70
C TRP A 129 -6.24 6.25 -34.42
N PHE A 130 -6.44 7.54 -34.11
CA PHE A 130 -5.82 8.14 -32.92
C PHE A 130 -6.46 7.61 -31.62
N ALA A 131 -7.77 7.37 -31.61
CA ALA A 131 -8.43 6.72 -30.48
C ALA A 131 -7.83 5.31 -30.22
N ASP A 132 -7.71 4.49 -31.27
CA ASP A 132 -7.15 3.14 -31.20
C ASP A 132 -5.68 3.17 -30.76
N GLN A 133 -4.88 4.12 -31.25
CA GLN A 133 -3.50 4.29 -30.77
C GLN A 133 -3.44 4.48 -29.24
N LEU A 134 -4.35 5.27 -28.66
CA LEU A 134 -4.38 5.49 -27.22
C LEU A 134 -4.89 4.27 -26.45
N THR A 135 -6.00 3.67 -26.89
CA THR A 135 -6.63 2.55 -26.17
C THR A 135 -5.85 1.26 -26.28
N ASP A 136 -5.26 0.98 -27.44
CA ASP A 136 -4.62 -0.31 -27.70
C ASP A 136 -3.17 -0.32 -27.21
N LYS A 137 -2.46 0.82 -27.28
CA LYS A 137 -1.05 0.89 -26.89
C LYS A 137 -0.82 1.39 -25.47
N VAL A 138 -1.62 2.34 -24.99
CA VAL A 138 -1.37 3.00 -23.69
C VAL A 138 -2.21 2.36 -22.59
N ASP A 139 -3.53 2.52 -22.66
CA ASP A 139 -4.47 1.96 -21.69
C ASP A 139 -5.89 1.98 -22.29
N SER A 140 -6.58 0.84 -22.31
CA SER A 140 -7.89 0.66 -22.94
C SER A 140 -9.02 1.48 -22.31
N SER A 141 -8.75 2.09 -21.17
CA SER A 141 -9.70 2.88 -20.41
C SER A 141 -9.56 4.39 -20.61
N LEU A 142 -8.64 4.83 -21.46
CA LEU A 142 -8.42 6.24 -21.70
C LEU A 142 -9.63 6.89 -22.40
N PRO A 143 -10.10 8.05 -21.92
CA PRO A 143 -11.07 8.87 -22.64
C PRO A 143 -10.48 9.37 -23.98
N THR A 144 -11.21 9.16 -25.08
CA THR A 144 -10.79 9.56 -26.43
C THR A 144 -11.69 10.64 -27.04
N GLN A 145 -12.63 11.21 -26.28
CA GLN A 145 -13.60 12.20 -26.81
C GLN A 145 -12.92 13.43 -27.43
N PHE A 146 -11.80 13.87 -26.85
CA PHE A 146 -11.03 15.03 -27.33
C PHE A 146 -10.48 14.83 -28.76
N VAL A 147 -10.29 13.58 -29.20
CA VAL A 147 -9.74 13.24 -30.52
C VAL A 147 -10.58 13.84 -31.65
N SER A 148 -11.91 13.88 -31.48
CA SER A 148 -12.84 14.50 -32.45
C SER A 148 -12.65 16.01 -32.63
N GLN A 149 -12.00 16.66 -31.67
CA GLN A 149 -11.72 18.10 -31.66
C GLN A 149 -10.22 18.40 -31.75
N PHE A 150 -9.38 17.37 -31.97
CA PHE A 150 -7.94 17.53 -32.05
C PHE A 150 -7.55 18.30 -33.31
N GLN A 151 -6.67 19.28 -33.17
CA GLN A 151 -6.29 20.20 -34.24
C GLN A 151 -5.02 19.71 -34.94
N LEU A 152 -5.15 19.43 -36.24
CA LEU A 152 -4.06 19.21 -37.19
C LEU A 152 -3.64 20.50 -37.92
N GLY A 153 -4.47 21.55 -37.84
CA GLY A 153 -4.23 22.85 -38.48
C GLY A 153 -5.15 23.94 -37.92
N THR A 154 -5.21 25.09 -38.60
CA THR A 154 -5.93 26.29 -38.13
C THR A 154 -7.38 26.38 -38.61
N GLU A 155 -7.81 25.50 -39.50
CA GLU A 155 -9.17 25.52 -40.06
C GLU A 155 -10.22 25.07 -39.03
N SER A 156 -11.49 25.39 -39.28
CA SER A 156 -12.56 25.22 -38.29
C SER A 156 -12.97 23.76 -38.04
N THR A 157 -12.79 22.87 -39.01
CA THR A 157 -13.09 21.43 -38.89
C THR A 157 -11.89 20.57 -39.26
N GLN A 158 -11.78 19.38 -38.66
CA GLN A 158 -10.70 18.44 -39.00
C GLN A 158 -10.64 18.10 -40.49
N ALA A 159 -11.80 17.97 -41.15
CA ALA A 159 -11.85 17.73 -42.59
C ALA A 159 -11.23 18.90 -43.39
N GLN A 160 -11.52 20.15 -43.01
CA GLN A 160 -10.88 21.31 -43.65
C GLN A 160 -9.38 21.37 -43.38
N GLN A 161 -8.96 21.00 -42.16
CA GLN A 161 -7.53 20.93 -41.81
C GLN A 161 -6.81 19.87 -42.66
N ILE A 162 -7.37 18.66 -42.78
CA ILE A 162 -6.82 17.60 -43.63
C ILE A 162 -6.82 18.01 -45.11
N ALA A 163 -7.82 18.75 -45.57
CA ALA A 163 -7.86 19.25 -46.94
C ALA A 163 -6.65 20.15 -47.27
N LYS A 164 -6.17 20.93 -46.30
CA LYS A 164 -5.01 21.83 -46.45
C LYS A 164 -3.66 21.14 -46.38
N LEU A 165 -3.59 19.96 -45.79
CA LEU A 165 -2.36 19.18 -45.67
C LEU A 165 -2.11 18.34 -46.92
N SER A 166 -0.86 18.33 -47.39
CA SER A 166 -0.38 17.30 -48.33
C SER A 166 -0.33 15.92 -47.66
N ALA A 167 -0.16 14.86 -48.45
CA ALA A 167 -0.01 13.50 -47.93
C ALA A 167 1.23 13.39 -47.03
N GLU A 168 2.35 14.02 -47.42
CA GLU A 168 3.59 14.07 -46.64
C GLU A 168 3.44 14.84 -45.33
N GLU A 169 2.77 16.00 -45.34
CA GLU A 169 2.53 16.78 -44.12
C GLU A 169 1.60 16.04 -43.15
N LEU A 170 0.54 15.40 -43.67
CA LEU A 170 -0.35 14.57 -42.85
C LEU A 170 0.40 13.39 -42.24
N LYS A 171 1.24 12.71 -43.03
CA LYS A 171 2.09 11.61 -42.56
C LYS A 171 3.10 12.05 -41.51
N SER A 172 3.66 13.25 -41.63
CA SER A 172 4.54 13.81 -40.61
C SER A 172 3.75 14.08 -39.32
N ALA A 173 2.58 14.72 -39.41
CA ALA A 173 1.75 15.03 -38.26
C ALA A 173 1.28 13.78 -37.51
N THR A 174 0.82 12.75 -38.22
CA THR A 174 0.44 11.47 -37.61
C THR A 174 1.65 10.72 -37.06
N GLY A 175 2.82 10.82 -37.70
CA GLY A 175 4.08 10.27 -37.18
C GLY A 175 4.50 10.89 -35.85
N ASP A 176 4.35 12.21 -35.70
CA ASP A 176 4.64 12.91 -34.44
C ASP A 176 3.65 12.53 -33.32
N ILE A 177 2.37 12.33 -33.67
CA ILE A 177 1.34 11.84 -32.74
C ILE A 177 1.65 10.40 -32.31
N ALA A 178 1.97 9.52 -33.27
CA ALA A 178 2.32 8.13 -32.97
C ALA A 178 3.56 8.03 -32.07
N SER A 179 4.58 8.85 -32.32
CA SER A 179 5.79 8.90 -31.48
C SER A 179 5.46 9.35 -30.05
N PHE A 180 4.59 10.34 -29.89
CA PHE A 180 4.10 10.76 -28.58
C PHE A 180 3.34 9.65 -27.85
N VAL A 181 2.48 8.92 -28.55
CA VAL A 181 1.74 7.77 -27.98
C VAL A 181 2.70 6.64 -27.61
N ASP A 182 3.70 6.35 -28.44
CA ASP A 182 4.69 5.30 -28.18
C ASP A 182 5.55 5.61 -26.95
N ASP A 183 5.89 6.88 -26.70
CA ASP A 183 6.58 7.29 -25.47
C ASP A 183 5.71 7.08 -24.23
N LEU A 184 4.42 7.41 -24.29
CA LEU A 184 3.47 7.10 -23.21
C LEU A 184 3.33 5.58 -22.98
N ALA A 185 3.17 4.81 -24.06
CA ALA A 185 3.03 3.36 -24.01
C ALA A 185 4.27 2.69 -23.41
N ARG A 186 5.47 3.15 -23.80
CA ARG A 186 6.74 2.67 -23.22
C ARG A 186 6.75 2.87 -21.72
N GLN A 187 6.34 4.04 -21.24
CA GLN A 187 6.32 4.34 -19.81
C GLN A 187 5.25 3.54 -19.05
N MET A 188 4.07 3.38 -19.64
CA MET A 188 2.94 2.60 -19.10
C MET A 188 3.15 1.08 -19.14
N SER A 189 4.24 0.59 -19.74
CA SER A 189 4.61 -0.83 -19.73
C SER A 189 5.08 -1.32 -18.35
N SER A 190 5.56 -0.41 -17.50
CA SER A 190 5.91 -0.71 -16.11
C SER A 190 4.65 -0.82 -15.24
N SER A 191 4.47 -1.96 -14.55
CA SER A 191 3.31 -2.18 -13.67
C SER A 191 3.23 -1.13 -12.56
N VAL A 192 4.38 -0.78 -11.96
CA VAL A 192 4.49 0.22 -10.88
C VAL A 192 4.05 1.60 -11.37
N VAL A 193 4.46 1.98 -12.58
CA VAL A 193 4.06 3.28 -13.16
C VAL A 193 2.60 3.26 -13.53
N ARG A 194 2.11 2.19 -14.15
CA ARG A 194 0.71 2.04 -14.56
C ARG A 194 -0.25 2.19 -13.37
N GLU A 195 0.04 1.54 -12.25
CA GLU A 195 -0.77 1.62 -11.03
C GLU A 195 -0.87 3.06 -10.48
N SER A 196 0.18 3.86 -10.64
CA SER A 196 0.20 5.25 -10.21
C SER A 196 -0.39 6.22 -11.24
N ALA A 197 -0.16 5.97 -12.53
CA ALA A 197 -0.43 6.91 -13.61
C ALA A 197 -1.80 6.74 -14.27
N SER A 198 -2.43 5.56 -14.23
CA SER A 198 -3.69 5.31 -14.94
C SER A 198 -4.81 6.28 -14.51
N SER A 199 -4.93 6.59 -13.22
CA SER A 199 -5.93 7.56 -12.74
C SER A 199 -5.63 8.99 -13.22
N PHE A 200 -4.35 9.40 -13.16
CA PHE A 200 -3.92 10.71 -13.64
C PHE A 200 -4.13 10.87 -15.14
N LEU A 201 -3.78 9.87 -15.95
CA LEU A 201 -3.98 9.88 -17.39
C LEU A 201 -5.46 9.92 -17.74
N ARG A 202 -6.31 9.10 -17.11
CA ARG A 202 -7.77 9.16 -17.32
C ARG A 202 -8.30 10.56 -17.03
N ASN A 203 -7.88 11.15 -15.92
CA ASN A 203 -8.29 12.50 -15.55
C ASN A 203 -7.79 13.55 -16.57
N ALA A 204 -6.52 13.47 -16.98
CA ALA A 204 -5.92 14.38 -17.94
C ALA A 204 -6.69 14.35 -19.27
N PHE A 205 -6.84 13.16 -19.86
CA PHE A 205 -7.50 12.97 -21.16
C PHE A 205 -9.01 13.28 -21.12
N ALA A 206 -9.68 13.09 -19.97
CA ALA A 206 -11.09 13.47 -19.81
C ALA A 206 -11.33 15.00 -19.86
N HIS A 207 -10.31 15.81 -19.53
CA HIS A 207 -10.43 17.26 -19.39
C HIS A 207 -9.66 18.04 -20.47
N LEU A 208 -9.15 17.36 -21.51
CA LEU A 208 -8.48 18.04 -22.61
C LEU A 208 -9.48 18.88 -23.41
N PRO A 209 -9.19 20.19 -23.64
CA PRO A 209 -9.96 20.99 -24.57
C PRO A 209 -9.62 20.62 -26.02
N SER A 210 -10.17 21.35 -27.01
CA SER A 210 -9.65 21.29 -28.37
C SER A 210 -8.20 21.76 -28.39
N VAL A 211 -7.28 20.85 -28.73
CA VAL A 211 -5.83 21.07 -28.69
C VAL A 211 -5.14 20.49 -29.93
N ASN A 212 -3.99 21.05 -30.29
CA ASN A 212 -3.02 20.40 -31.17
C ASN A 212 -1.92 19.68 -30.36
N LEU A 213 -1.01 18.98 -31.04
CA LEU A 213 0.05 18.21 -30.39
C LEU A 213 1.00 19.09 -29.55
N ALA A 214 1.33 20.30 -30.01
CA ALA A 214 2.20 21.20 -29.27
C ALA A 214 1.54 21.69 -27.96
N GLN A 215 0.26 22.04 -28.03
CA GLN A 215 -0.56 22.42 -26.87
C GLN A 215 -0.75 21.23 -25.91
N LEU A 216 -0.95 20.02 -26.43
CA LEU A 216 -1.06 18.81 -25.63
C LEU A 216 0.23 18.54 -24.86
N LYS A 217 1.38 18.60 -25.56
CA LYS A 217 2.70 18.46 -24.95
C LYS A 217 2.94 19.54 -23.88
N ALA A 218 2.55 20.79 -24.15
CA ALA A 218 2.72 21.94 -23.25
C ALA A 218 1.59 22.12 -22.20
N SER A 219 0.66 21.17 -22.11
CA SER A 219 -0.50 21.29 -21.23
C SER A 219 -0.12 21.34 -19.74
N ASP A 220 -1.10 21.61 -18.89
CA ASP A 220 -0.91 21.53 -17.44
C ASP A 220 -0.76 20.09 -16.94
N PHE A 221 -1.07 19.10 -17.78
CA PHE A 221 -0.82 17.70 -17.51
C PHE A 221 0.58 17.32 -18.03
N LEU A 222 1.39 16.70 -17.18
CA LEU A 222 2.78 16.36 -17.48
C LEU A 222 2.87 15.10 -18.36
N LEU A 223 2.45 15.25 -19.61
CA LEU A 223 2.33 14.18 -20.62
C LEU A 223 3.62 13.90 -21.40
N THR A 224 4.72 14.57 -21.08
CA THR A 224 6.05 14.25 -21.63
C THR A 224 7.08 14.22 -20.52
N GLU A 225 8.11 13.37 -20.66
CA GLU A 225 9.20 13.27 -19.71
C GLU A 225 9.92 14.62 -19.52
N ALA A 226 10.20 15.34 -20.62
CA ALA A 226 10.90 16.63 -20.57
C ALA A 226 10.12 17.67 -19.73
N ASN A 227 8.81 17.75 -19.92
CA ASN A 227 7.98 18.67 -19.13
C ASN A 227 7.83 18.18 -17.69
N PHE A 228 7.73 16.87 -17.47
CA PHE A 228 7.73 16.29 -16.14
C PHE A 228 8.99 16.68 -15.35
N VAL A 229 10.18 16.39 -15.90
CA VAL A 229 11.46 16.68 -15.25
C VAL A 229 11.61 18.17 -14.95
N THR A 230 11.25 19.05 -15.89
CA THR A 230 11.33 20.51 -15.70
C THR A 230 10.43 21.00 -14.57
N ASN A 231 9.18 20.49 -14.51
CA ASN A 231 8.22 20.89 -13.49
C ASN A 231 8.57 20.28 -12.12
N VAL A 232 9.01 19.02 -12.06
CA VAL A 232 9.48 18.38 -10.83
C VAL A 232 10.66 19.14 -10.24
N SER A 233 11.66 19.48 -11.05
CA SER A 233 12.80 20.30 -10.59
C SER A 233 12.35 21.60 -9.95
N THR A 234 11.49 22.36 -10.64
CA THR A 234 10.96 23.63 -10.14
C THR A 234 10.16 23.45 -8.84
N GLN A 235 9.28 22.45 -8.79
CA GLN A 235 8.43 22.24 -7.62
C GLN A 235 9.17 21.65 -6.42
N LEU A 236 10.23 20.85 -6.63
CA LEU A 236 11.12 20.43 -5.55
C LEU A 236 11.80 21.65 -4.91
N GLN A 237 12.31 22.60 -5.71
CA GLN A 237 12.89 23.84 -5.16
C GLN A 237 11.86 24.60 -4.32
N ASN A 238 10.63 24.74 -4.81
CA ASN A 238 9.56 25.43 -4.10
C ASN A 238 9.20 24.72 -2.79
N ALA A 239 8.95 23.42 -2.84
CA ALA A 239 8.53 22.62 -1.68
C ALA A 239 9.61 22.62 -0.58
N PHE A 240 10.88 22.42 -0.94
CA PHE A 240 11.98 22.49 0.03
C PHE A 240 12.19 23.91 0.58
N ASN A 241 12.06 24.94 -0.26
CA ASN A 241 12.20 26.33 0.20
C ASN A 241 11.08 26.71 1.20
N GLN A 242 9.85 26.22 0.99
CA GLN A 242 8.73 26.42 1.91
C GLN A 242 9.01 25.85 3.31
N ILE A 243 9.77 24.76 3.42
CA ILE A 243 10.16 24.15 4.69
C ILE A 243 11.53 24.63 5.21
N GLY A 244 12.06 25.72 4.64
CA GLY A 244 13.31 26.35 5.08
C GLY A 244 14.60 25.72 4.55
N ILE A 245 14.53 24.89 3.49
CA ILE A 245 15.68 24.24 2.86
C ILE A 245 15.89 24.80 1.45
N THR A 246 16.99 25.53 1.24
CA THR A 246 17.36 25.99 -0.10
C THR A 246 17.98 24.87 -0.94
N LEU A 247 17.24 24.38 -1.94
CA LEU A 247 17.73 23.43 -2.94
C LEU A 247 18.23 24.18 -4.18
N THR A 248 19.48 23.92 -4.60
CA THR A 248 20.04 24.57 -5.80
C THR A 248 19.34 24.05 -7.05
N LYS A 249 19.40 24.83 -8.14
CA LYS A 249 18.80 24.41 -9.42
C LYS A 249 19.44 23.14 -9.96
N ASP A 250 20.76 23.02 -9.82
CA ASP A 250 21.50 21.85 -10.29
C ASP A 250 21.11 20.59 -9.51
N ASP A 251 21.07 20.67 -8.18
CA ASP A 251 20.64 19.53 -7.34
C ASP A 251 19.19 19.13 -7.64
N ALA A 252 18.29 20.11 -7.82
CA ALA A 252 16.90 19.86 -8.18
C ALA A 252 16.77 19.19 -9.56
N ASP A 253 17.59 19.60 -10.53
CA ASP A 253 17.63 18.98 -11.86
C ASP A 253 18.18 17.56 -11.83
N GLN A 254 19.21 17.31 -11.03
CA GLN A 254 19.76 15.97 -10.84
C GLN A 254 18.74 15.03 -10.17
N LEU A 255 18.03 15.51 -9.15
CA LEU A 255 16.95 14.75 -8.51
C LEU A 255 15.79 14.50 -9.48
N ALA A 256 15.32 15.52 -10.20
CA ALA A 256 14.19 15.38 -11.12
C ALA A 256 14.46 14.38 -12.24
N LYS A 257 15.69 14.32 -12.78
CA LYS A 257 16.09 13.32 -13.79
C LYS A 257 16.11 11.88 -13.27
N ARG A 258 16.27 11.69 -11.96
CA ARG A 258 16.26 10.37 -11.32
C ARG A 258 14.86 9.91 -10.95
N ILE A 259 13.89 10.83 -10.92
CA ILE A 259 12.50 10.54 -10.61
C ILE A 259 11.83 9.95 -11.85
N THR A 260 11.30 8.74 -11.69
CA THR A 260 10.56 8.02 -12.72
C THR A 260 9.36 8.86 -13.17
N TRP A 261 9.21 9.04 -14.48
CA TRP A 261 8.15 9.83 -15.07
C TRP A 261 6.77 9.18 -14.80
N THR A 262 5.91 9.88 -14.06
CA THR A 262 4.50 9.50 -13.86
C THR A 262 3.62 10.35 -14.76
N PRO A 263 3.18 9.83 -15.93
CA PRO A 263 2.46 10.64 -16.90
C PRO A 263 1.07 11.05 -16.39
N GLY A 264 0.64 12.26 -16.79
CA GLY A 264 -0.72 12.75 -16.56
C GLY A 264 -0.95 13.53 -15.27
N ILE A 265 -0.02 13.50 -14.31
CA ILE A 265 -0.13 14.35 -13.11
C ILE A 265 -0.19 15.82 -13.54
N SER A 266 -1.12 16.60 -12.98
CA SER A 266 -1.19 18.03 -13.28
C SER A 266 -0.14 18.82 -12.51
N LYS A 267 0.27 20.00 -13.01
CA LYS A 267 1.18 20.91 -12.29
C LYS A 267 0.67 21.26 -10.89
N GLN A 268 -0.64 21.44 -10.74
CA GLN A 268 -1.26 21.72 -9.44
C GLN A 268 -1.17 20.50 -8.52
N GLN A 269 -1.56 19.32 -8.98
CA GLN A 269 -1.48 18.08 -8.20
C GLN A 269 -0.03 17.80 -7.76
N LEU A 270 0.94 18.01 -8.65
CA LEU A 270 2.36 17.89 -8.33
C LEU A 270 2.77 18.87 -7.22
N SER A 271 2.39 20.14 -7.34
CA SER A 271 2.72 21.18 -6.36
C SER A 271 2.11 20.89 -4.99
N GLU A 272 0.83 20.48 -4.95
CA GLU A 272 0.12 20.16 -3.71
C GLU A 272 0.74 18.94 -3.03
N ALA A 273 0.94 17.85 -3.77
CA ALA A 273 1.52 16.62 -3.24
C ALA A 273 2.95 16.83 -2.71
N LEU A 274 3.81 17.55 -3.44
CA LEU A 274 5.18 17.82 -2.99
C LEU A 274 5.21 18.73 -1.75
N SER A 275 4.35 19.74 -1.70
CA SER A 275 4.24 20.63 -0.53
C SER A 275 3.76 19.87 0.71
N GLU A 276 2.74 19.03 0.56
CA GLU A 276 2.22 18.19 1.63
C GLU A 276 3.30 17.22 2.14
N MET A 277 3.92 16.44 1.25
CA MET A 277 4.96 15.48 1.63
C MET A 277 6.17 16.16 2.29
N ALA A 278 6.60 17.33 1.78
CA ALA A 278 7.67 18.13 2.38
C ALA A 278 7.31 18.61 3.80
N THR A 279 6.08 19.08 3.99
CA THR A 279 5.56 19.53 5.29
C THR A 279 5.53 18.39 6.30
N GLN A 280 5.08 17.21 5.88
CA GLN A 280 5.03 16.01 6.73
C GLN A 280 6.41 15.59 7.22
N VAL A 281 7.41 15.47 6.31
CA VAL A 281 8.78 15.10 6.72
C VAL A 281 9.45 16.19 7.56
N LYS A 282 9.22 17.48 7.25
CA LYS A 282 9.72 18.59 8.07
C LYS A 282 9.17 18.52 9.49
N GLY A 283 7.86 18.31 9.64
CA GLY A 283 7.21 18.21 10.93
C GLY A 283 7.76 17.05 11.77
N GLN A 284 7.97 15.87 11.17
CA GLN A 284 8.60 14.74 11.84
C GLN A 284 10.01 15.07 12.38
N PHE A 285 10.85 15.67 11.54
CA PHE A 285 12.21 16.05 11.95
C PHE A 285 12.20 17.16 13.02
N THR A 286 11.25 18.09 12.96
CA THR A 286 11.04 19.09 14.03
C THR A 286 10.65 18.41 15.35
N VAL A 287 9.77 17.42 15.34
CA VAL A 287 9.41 16.67 16.57
C VAL A 287 10.60 15.88 17.11
N ALA A 288 11.44 15.32 16.23
CA ALA A 288 12.61 14.53 16.63
C ALA A 288 13.71 15.39 17.26
N TYR A 289 14.02 16.53 16.66
CA TYR A 289 15.24 17.29 16.97
C TYR A 289 14.99 18.75 17.39
N GLY A 290 13.75 19.22 17.37
CA GLY A 290 13.40 20.65 17.49
C GLY A 290 13.51 21.37 16.15
N GLU A 291 13.03 22.62 16.09
CA GLU A 291 12.83 23.33 14.81
C GLU A 291 14.13 23.52 13.99
N THR A 292 15.17 24.09 14.60
CA THR A 292 16.44 24.39 13.91
C THR A 292 17.21 23.12 13.58
N ALA A 293 17.41 22.23 14.55
CA ALA A 293 18.17 21.00 14.34
C ALA A 293 17.39 20.00 13.46
N GLY A 294 16.06 20.03 13.46
CA GLY A 294 15.22 19.27 12.54
C GLY A 294 15.47 19.64 11.09
N THR A 295 15.49 20.94 10.78
CA THR A 295 15.85 21.42 9.43
C THR A 295 17.26 20.99 9.02
N GLU A 296 18.23 21.09 9.93
CA GLU A 296 19.62 20.70 9.64
C GLU A 296 19.74 19.20 9.35
N ASN A 297 19.09 18.35 10.15
CA ASN A 297 19.12 16.91 9.95
C ASN A 297 18.37 16.48 8.68
N LEU A 298 17.24 17.13 8.36
CA LEU A 298 16.54 16.89 7.10
C LEU A 298 17.40 17.29 5.90
N ARG A 299 18.10 18.44 5.97
CA ARG A 299 19.08 18.83 4.95
C ARG A 299 20.18 17.79 4.78
N LYS A 300 20.77 17.28 5.87
CA LYS A 300 21.81 16.23 5.80
C LYS A 300 21.30 14.97 5.10
N ALA A 301 20.06 14.57 5.39
CA ALA A 301 19.43 13.43 4.74
C ALA A 301 19.21 13.69 3.24
N LEU A 302 18.75 14.90 2.87
CA LEU A 302 18.59 15.30 1.46
C LEU A 302 19.93 15.30 0.72
N ASP A 303 20.98 15.85 1.31
CA ASP A 303 22.33 15.87 0.73
C ASP A 303 22.87 14.44 0.50
N ALA A 304 22.50 13.47 1.35
CA ALA A 304 22.86 12.07 1.16
C ALA A 304 22.12 11.44 -0.03
N ILE A 305 20.83 11.76 -0.22
CA ILE A 305 20.05 11.29 -1.37
C ILE A 305 20.57 11.90 -2.67
N ILE A 306 20.93 13.19 -2.67
CA ILE A 306 21.49 13.88 -3.85
C ILE A 306 22.77 13.19 -4.34
N LYS A 307 23.64 12.74 -3.42
CA LYS A 307 24.89 12.05 -3.75
C LYS A 307 24.72 10.63 -4.31
N ASN A 308 23.55 10.01 -4.11
CA ASN A 308 23.25 8.69 -4.64
C ASN A 308 22.82 8.81 -6.13
N SER A 309 23.04 7.76 -6.93
CA SER A 309 22.60 7.63 -8.32
C SER A 309 21.34 6.79 -8.51
N ASP A 310 20.81 6.16 -7.46
CA ASP A 310 19.66 5.25 -7.57
C ASP A 310 18.41 5.97 -8.09
N SER A 311 17.61 5.24 -8.87
CA SER A 311 16.31 5.69 -9.38
C SER A 311 15.32 5.92 -8.24
N LEU A 312 14.47 6.93 -8.38
CA LEU A 312 13.46 7.31 -7.39
C LEU A 312 12.08 7.40 -8.04
N THR A 313 11.04 7.34 -7.21
CA THR A 313 9.71 7.91 -7.48
C THR A 313 9.51 9.18 -6.64
N LEU A 314 8.51 9.99 -6.99
CA LEU A 314 8.15 11.19 -6.21
C LEU A 314 7.87 10.84 -4.73
N SER A 315 7.08 9.80 -4.49
CA SER A 315 6.75 9.32 -3.13
C SER A 315 7.99 8.78 -2.40
N SER A 316 8.84 8.00 -3.09
CA SER A 316 10.01 7.37 -2.47
C SER A 316 11.03 8.37 -1.94
N LEU A 317 11.18 9.53 -2.60
CA LEU A 317 12.09 10.59 -2.16
C LEU A 317 11.76 11.02 -0.72
N PHE A 318 10.48 11.29 -0.44
CA PHE A 318 10.04 11.73 0.88
C PHE A 318 9.91 10.57 1.87
N ALA A 319 9.44 9.41 1.39
CA ALA A 319 9.38 8.21 2.21
C ALA A 319 10.75 7.85 2.79
N ASN A 320 11.83 7.99 2.02
CA ASN A 320 13.19 7.71 2.50
C ASN A 320 13.58 8.55 3.74
N PHE A 321 13.12 9.80 3.86
CA PHE A 321 13.35 10.61 5.06
C PHE A 321 12.62 10.05 6.28
N ALA A 322 11.32 9.76 6.12
CA ALA A 322 10.49 9.22 7.20
C ALA A 322 10.97 7.83 7.65
N VAL A 323 11.29 6.95 6.69
CA VAL A 323 11.87 5.62 6.93
C VAL A 323 13.17 5.73 7.71
N SER A 324 14.10 6.57 7.25
CA SER A 324 15.38 6.75 7.92
C SER A 324 15.22 7.23 9.36
N LEU A 325 14.31 8.17 9.61
CA LEU A 325 14.06 8.68 10.95
C LEU A 325 13.44 7.62 11.87
N ILE A 326 12.42 6.90 11.39
CA ILE A 326 11.73 5.85 12.15
C ILE A 326 12.68 4.68 12.44
N HIS A 327 13.47 4.25 11.47
CA HIS A 327 14.49 3.22 11.67
C HIS A 327 15.52 3.66 12.71
N THR A 328 15.95 4.92 12.67
CA THR A 328 16.88 5.47 13.66
C THR A 328 16.29 5.45 15.07
N GLU A 329 15.01 5.78 15.24
CA GLU A 329 14.35 5.75 16.55
C GLU A 329 14.20 4.30 17.08
N ILE A 330 13.85 3.35 16.19
CA ILE A 330 13.78 1.92 16.54
C ILE A 330 15.16 1.39 16.94
N ASP A 331 16.20 1.71 16.17
CA ASP A 331 17.57 1.30 16.47
C ASP A 331 18.09 1.96 17.76
N ALA A 332 17.75 3.23 18.01
CA ALA A 332 18.10 3.93 19.24
C ALA A 332 17.45 3.28 20.47
N PHE A 333 16.17 2.89 20.38
CA PHE A 333 15.48 2.14 21.41
C PHE A 333 16.12 0.76 21.63
N TYR A 334 16.32 -0.02 20.56
CA TYR A 334 16.86 -1.39 20.67
C TYR A 334 18.29 -1.40 21.22
N ASN A 335 19.11 -0.40 20.87
CA ASN A 335 20.49 -0.27 21.31
C ASN A 335 20.65 0.58 22.58
N ASP A 336 19.57 0.95 23.25
CA ASP A 336 19.64 1.71 24.50
C ASP A 336 20.40 0.91 25.55
N LYS A 337 21.43 1.54 26.14
CA LYS A 337 22.29 0.95 27.18
C LYS A 337 21.59 0.76 28.51
N ALA A 338 20.46 1.44 28.73
CA ALA A 338 19.65 1.26 29.92
C ALA A 338 18.87 -0.07 29.88
N ILE A 339 18.61 -0.62 28.68
CA ILE A 339 17.99 -1.93 28.50
C ILE A 339 19.11 -2.98 28.52
N ALA A 340 19.11 -3.84 29.53
CA ALA A 340 20.15 -4.84 29.72
C ALA A 340 20.12 -5.90 28.60
N ASP A 341 21.29 -6.39 28.18
CA ASP A 341 21.41 -7.37 27.09
C ASP A 341 20.61 -8.65 27.35
N ILE A 342 20.50 -9.06 28.62
CA ILE A 342 19.73 -10.24 29.03
C ILE A 342 18.23 -10.12 28.69
N GLN A 343 17.70 -8.90 28.62
CA GLN A 343 16.30 -8.61 28.25
C GLN A 343 16.05 -8.75 26.75
N LYS A 344 17.09 -8.74 25.92
CA LYS A 344 17.02 -8.80 24.45
C LYS A 344 17.16 -10.22 23.91
N THR A 345 17.29 -11.22 24.78
CA THR A 345 17.49 -12.63 24.40
C THR A 345 16.31 -13.25 23.62
N GLN A 346 15.12 -12.67 23.72
CA GLN A 346 13.89 -13.13 23.05
C GLN A 346 13.59 -12.37 21.74
N ILE A 347 14.55 -11.58 21.23
CA ILE A 347 14.44 -10.87 19.96
C ILE A 347 15.80 -10.87 19.25
N SER A 348 15.84 -11.38 18.02
CA SER A 348 17.06 -11.33 17.20
C SER A 348 17.17 -10.00 16.44
N ALA A 349 18.39 -9.63 16.04
CA ALA A 349 18.62 -8.49 15.16
C ALA A 349 17.84 -8.63 13.83
N ASP A 350 17.78 -9.84 13.26
CA ASP A 350 17.01 -10.11 12.04
C ASP A 350 15.51 -9.85 12.22
N GLN A 351 14.96 -10.10 13.41
CA GLN A 351 13.56 -9.78 13.71
C GLN A 351 13.33 -8.27 13.83
N VAL A 352 14.28 -7.52 14.38
CA VAL A 352 14.23 -6.04 14.38
C VAL A 352 14.25 -5.51 12.95
N GLU A 353 15.13 -6.07 12.11
CA GLU A 353 15.23 -5.71 10.69
C GLU A 353 13.94 -6.04 9.93
N LEU A 354 13.30 -7.18 10.22
CA LEU A 354 12.00 -7.53 9.64
C LEU A 354 10.91 -6.52 10.02
N ILE A 355 10.86 -6.08 11.28
CA ILE A 355 9.91 -5.05 11.74
C ILE A 355 10.15 -3.75 10.96
N LYS A 356 11.41 -3.29 10.88
CA LYS A 356 11.79 -2.09 10.12
C LYS A 356 11.36 -2.16 8.65
N ASN A 357 11.54 -3.30 8.00
CA ASN A 357 11.15 -3.52 6.61
C ASN A 357 9.64 -3.52 6.39
N ASN A 358 8.86 -4.06 7.32
CA ASN A 358 7.40 -4.00 7.25
C ASN A 358 6.90 -2.56 7.39
N THR A 359 7.39 -1.86 8.42
CA THR A 359 7.06 -0.45 8.65
C THR A 359 7.46 0.43 7.47
N GLU A 360 8.60 0.15 6.83
CA GLU A 360 9.00 0.85 5.60
C GLU A 360 7.97 0.73 4.48
N ARG A 361 7.41 -0.48 4.27
CA ARG A 361 6.38 -0.69 3.25
C ARG A 361 5.14 0.16 3.53
N ASP A 362 4.70 0.22 4.79
CA ASP A 362 3.54 1.02 5.17
C ASP A 362 3.80 2.51 5.00
N ILE A 363 4.98 2.99 5.39
CA ILE A 363 5.38 4.39 5.16
C ILE A 363 5.33 4.71 3.66
N ARG A 364 5.94 3.87 2.82
CA ARG A 364 5.96 4.07 1.36
C ARG A 364 4.55 4.11 0.78
N PHE A 365 3.68 3.20 1.22
CA PHE A 365 2.29 3.18 0.82
C PHE A 365 1.54 4.47 1.20
N GLN A 366 1.75 5.03 2.40
CA GLN A 366 1.13 6.30 2.78
C GLN A 366 1.62 7.47 1.91
N PHE A 367 2.91 7.53 1.56
CA PHE A 367 3.42 8.57 0.65
C PHE A 367 2.88 8.42 -0.79
N GLU A 368 2.59 7.21 -1.24
CA GLU A 368 1.89 6.99 -2.51
C GLU A 368 0.44 7.50 -2.46
N LYS A 369 -0.26 7.32 -1.34
CA LYS A 369 -1.58 7.91 -1.12
C LYS A 369 -1.54 9.44 -1.14
N MET A 370 -0.55 10.05 -0.48
CA MET A 370 -0.35 11.51 -0.54
C MET A 370 -0.12 12.00 -1.97
N LEU A 371 0.69 11.28 -2.76
CA LEU A 371 0.90 11.61 -4.18
C LEU A 371 -0.41 11.58 -4.98
N LYS A 372 -1.34 10.67 -4.63
CA LYS A 372 -2.67 10.54 -5.26
C LYS A 372 -3.70 11.53 -4.69
N GLY A 373 -3.35 12.34 -3.69
CA GLY A 373 -4.29 13.23 -2.97
C GLY A 373 -5.30 12.48 -2.11
N GLU A 374 -4.99 11.23 -1.75
CA GLU A 374 -5.83 10.40 -0.89
C GLU A 374 -5.50 10.66 0.60
N SER A 375 -6.51 10.56 1.46
CA SER A 375 -6.30 10.70 2.90
C SER A 375 -5.42 9.57 3.45
N THR A 376 -4.37 9.94 4.18
CA THR A 376 -3.53 9.02 4.95
C THR A 376 -4.02 8.83 6.38
N GLY A 377 -5.17 9.40 6.76
CA GLY A 377 -5.63 9.45 8.14
C GLY A 377 -4.68 10.24 9.03
N ALA A 378 -4.06 9.62 10.04
CA ALA A 378 -3.09 10.30 10.91
C ALA A 378 -1.88 10.84 10.12
N SER A 379 -1.45 12.04 10.48
CA SER A 379 -0.27 12.68 9.90
C SER A 379 1.01 11.95 10.30
N PHE A 380 2.08 12.10 9.52
CA PHE A 380 3.38 11.53 9.84
C PHE A 380 3.99 12.14 11.12
N ILE A 381 3.61 13.38 11.44
CA ILE A 381 3.94 14.05 12.70
C ILE A 381 3.34 13.28 13.88
N GLU A 382 2.02 13.06 13.87
CA GLU A 382 1.28 12.33 14.91
C GLU A 382 1.74 10.88 15.04
N ARG A 383 2.02 10.20 13.91
CA ARG A 383 2.55 8.83 13.89
C ARG A 383 3.90 8.75 14.59
N TYR A 384 4.79 9.72 14.32
CA TYR A 384 6.10 9.76 14.95
C TYR A 384 6.02 10.09 16.45
N GLU A 385 5.16 11.03 16.86
CA GLU A 385 4.91 11.30 18.28
C GLU A 385 4.35 10.07 19.01
N THR A 386 3.41 9.38 18.39
CA THR A 386 2.82 8.14 18.91
C THR A 386 3.87 7.04 19.06
N LEU A 387 4.74 6.88 18.06
CA LEU A 387 5.86 5.93 18.11
C LEU A 387 6.76 6.21 19.30
N ARG A 388 7.22 7.45 19.47
CA ARG A 388 8.10 7.82 20.59
C ARG A 388 7.43 7.60 21.94
N LYS A 389 6.15 7.95 22.06
CA LYS A 389 5.36 7.73 23.28
C LYS A 389 5.26 6.24 23.61
N ASN A 390 4.92 5.40 22.63
CA ASN A 390 4.74 3.96 22.83
C ASN A 390 6.07 3.23 23.08
N LEU A 391 7.15 3.62 22.40
CA LEU A 391 8.51 3.14 22.68
C LEU A 391 8.98 3.58 24.08
N GLY A 392 8.64 4.80 24.50
CA GLY A 392 8.90 5.30 25.85
C GLY A 392 8.20 4.46 26.92
N ALA A 393 6.91 4.18 26.74
CA ALA A 393 6.16 3.31 27.65
C ALA A 393 6.72 1.87 27.70
N LEU A 394 7.12 1.32 26.55
CA LEU A 394 7.79 0.02 26.49
C LEU A 394 9.15 0.06 27.22
N LYS A 395 9.92 1.13 27.06
CA LYS A 395 11.19 1.33 27.76
C LYS A 395 10.97 1.38 29.28
N ASP A 396 10.03 2.19 29.76
CA ASP A 396 9.73 2.35 31.18
C ASP A 396 9.38 0.99 31.81
N ARG A 397 8.61 0.16 31.10
CA ARG A 397 8.34 -1.22 31.52
C ARG A 397 9.62 -2.05 31.64
N LEU A 398 10.47 -2.04 30.62
CA LEU A 398 11.72 -2.83 30.62
C LEU A 398 12.67 -2.37 31.74
N LEU A 399 12.65 -1.10 32.12
CA LEU A 399 13.47 -0.58 33.21
C LEU A 399 13.04 -1.04 34.61
N ASN A 400 11.89 -1.72 34.74
CA ASN A 400 11.45 -2.33 36.00
C ASN A 400 12.17 -3.64 36.36
N ILE A 401 13.10 -4.12 35.51
CA ILE A 401 13.94 -5.29 35.81
C ILE A 401 14.67 -5.14 37.15
N THR A 402 14.62 -6.18 37.98
CA THR A 402 15.27 -6.20 39.29
C THR A 402 16.75 -6.55 39.23
N GLU A 403 17.54 -6.15 40.23
CA GLU A 403 18.96 -6.55 40.35
C GLU A 403 19.12 -8.07 40.51
N GLN A 404 18.13 -8.74 41.11
CA GLN A 404 18.14 -10.19 41.26
C GLN A 404 17.99 -10.89 39.89
N GLU A 405 17.05 -10.45 39.05
CA GLU A 405 16.90 -10.98 37.67
C GLU A 405 18.18 -10.81 36.85
N LYS A 406 18.87 -9.66 36.99
CA LYS A 406 20.16 -9.44 36.32
C LYS A 406 21.24 -10.41 36.82
N LYS A 407 21.30 -10.65 38.12
CA LYS A 407 22.30 -11.53 38.75
C LYS A 407 22.07 -13.00 38.39
N ASP A 408 20.82 -13.42 38.35
CA ASP A 408 20.43 -14.80 38.09
C ASP A 408 20.40 -15.14 36.59
N LEU A 409 20.53 -14.12 35.72
CA LEU A 409 20.41 -14.23 34.27
C LEU A 409 19.05 -14.81 33.84
N GLU A 410 18.01 -14.58 34.65
CA GLU A 410 16.65 -15.06 34.42
C GLU A 410 15.70 -13.86 34.50
N VAL A 411 15.23 -13.40 33.33
CA VAL A 411 14.38 -12.22 33.20
C VAL A 411 12.93 -12.65 33.17
N ARG A 412 12.09 -11.99 33.95
CA ARG A 412 10.64 -12.21 33.93
C ARG A 412 10.07 -11.82 32.57
N ALA A 413 9.01 -12.51 32.16
CA ALA A 413 8.43 -12.31 30.84
C ALA A 413 7.90 -10.87 30.60
N GLU A 414 7.48 -10.16 31.64
CA GLU A 414 7.12 -8.73 31.60
C GLU A 414 8.31 -7.78 31.36
N HIS A 415 9.50 -8.16 31.83
CA HIS A 415 10.74 -7.38 31.71
C HIS A 415 11.57 -7.80 30.48
N SER A 416 11.15 -8.82 29.75
CA SER A 416 11.79 -9.24 28.51
C SER A 416 11.29 -8.39 27.34
N LEU A 417 12.20 -7.99 26.45
CA LEU A 417 11.85 -7.44 25.15
C LEU A 417 11.62 -8.60 24.18
N THR A 418 10.43 -8.66 23.58
CA THR A 418 10.08 -9.66 22.57
C THR A 418 9.83 -8.99 21.22
N ALA A 419 10.04 -9.74 20.12
CA ALA A 419 9.72 -9.26 18.77
C ALA A 419 8.25 -8.82 18.65
N ARG A 420 7.33 -9.51 19.36
CA ARG A 420 5.91 -9.18 19.39
C ARG A 420 5.63 -7.83 20.05
N ASP A 421 6.31 -7.53 21.15
CA ASP A 421 6.13 -6.25 21.85
C ASP A 421 6.60 -5.08 20.98
N LEU A 422 7.79 -5.21 20.37
CA LEU A 422 8.32 -4.17 19.49
C LEU A 422 7.46 -4.01 18.23
N LEU A 423 7.07 -5.10 17.57
CA LEU A 423 6.18 -5.05 16.41
C LEU A 423 4.85 -4.38 16.75
N ALA A 424 4.20 -4.76 17.86
CA ALA A 424 2.92 -4.17 18.24
C ALA A 424 3.03 -2.66 18.51
N VAL A 425 4.14 -2.21 19.13
CA VAL A 425 4.41 -0.78 19.34
C VAL A 425 4.61 -0.07 18.01
N VAL A 426 5.46 -0.59 17.13
CA VAL A 426 5.80 0.09 15.87
C VAL A 426 4.60 0.14 14.93
N GLU A 427 3.94 -1.00 14.70
CA GLU A 427 2.79 -1.07 13.76
C GLU A 427 1.60 -0.24 14.24
N SER A 428 1.26 -0.26 15.53
CA SER A 428 0.17 0.58 16.06
C SER A 428 0.45 2.08 16.03
N SER A 429 1.72 2.46 15.87
CA SER A 429 2.14 3.86 15.85
C SER A 429 2.26 4.39 14.43
N ILE A 430 2.72 3.57 13.49
CA ILE A 430 2.98 3.96 12.11
C ILE A 430 1.82 3.57 11.18
N GLY A 431 1.15 2.45 11.43
CA GLY A 431 -0.06 2.04 10.73
C GLY A 431 -1.30 2.77 11.26
N ASP A 432 -2.29 2.97 10.39
CA ASP A 432 -3.62 3.51 10.77
C ASP A 432 -4.68 2.42 10.90
N ARG A 433 -4.24 1.16 10.94
CA ARG A 433 -5.15 0.04 10.86
C ARG A 433 -5.67 -0.25 12.25
N PHE A 434 -7.00 -0.21 12.37
CA PHE A 434 -7.69 -0.44 13.64
C PHE A 434 -7.25 -1.73 14.34
N ASP A 435 -6.92 -2.76 13.55
CA ASP A 435 -6.42 -4.04 14.03
C ASP A 435 -5.07 -3.96 14.75
N GLU A 436 -4.15 -3.11 14.30
CA GLU A 436 -2.85 -2.92 14.92
C GLU A 436 -2.99 -2.18 16.26
N GLN A 437 -3.90 -1.20 16.33
CA GLN A 437 -4.23 -0.49 17.57
C GLN A 437 -4.89 -1.41 18.61
N VAL A 438 -5.79 -2.30 18.19
CA VAL A 438 -6.40 -3.31 19.06
C VAL A 438 -5.35 -4.31 19.54
N LEU A 439 -4.45 -4.76 18.66
CA LEU A 439 -3.36 -5.67 19.02
C LEU A 439 -2.44 -5.06 20.09
N PHE A 440 -2.07 -3.79 19.94
CA PHE A 440 -1.28 -3.06 20.92
C PHE A 440 -2.00 -2.97 22.28
N ALA A 441 -3.26 -2.52 22.30
CA ALA A 441 -4.04 -2.40 23.54
C ALA A 441 -4.23 -3.75 24.26
N LEU A 442 -4.41 -4.85 23.50
CA LEU A 442 -4.46 -6.19 24.08
C LEU A 442 -3.10 -6.63 24.64
N ASN A 443 -1.99 -6.26 23.99
CA ASN A 443 -0.66 -6.57 24.47
C ASN A 443 -0.32 -5.81 25.76
N GLU A 444 -0.65 -4.52 25.84
CA GLU A 444 -0.51 -3.74 27.08
C GLU A 444 -1.32 -4.37 28.22
N ARG A 445 -2.58 -4.74 27.96
CA ARG A 445 -3.42 -5.43 28.95
C ARG A 445 -2.83 -6.77 29.40
N ARG A 446 -2.27 -7.56 28.48
CA ARG A 446 -1.64 -8.84 28.78
C ARG A 446 -0.49 -8.64 29.76
N VAL A 447 0.39 -7.70 29.47
CA VAL A 447 1.60 -7.39 30.24
C VAL A 447 1.25 -6.84 31.61
N ASN A 448 0.37 -5.82 31.69
CA ASN A 448 -0.07 -5.26 32.98
C ASN A 448 -0.72 -6.31 33.89
N ARG A 449 -1.45 -7.28 33.32
CA ARG A 449 -2.04 -8.39 34.09
C ARG A 449 -0.98 -9.39 34.53
N LEU A 450 0.04 -9.61 33.72
CA LEU A 450 1.16 -10.50 34.05
C LEU A 450 1.96 -9.98 35.24
N GLU A 451 2.31 -8.70 35.23
CA GLU A 451 3.00 -8.01 36.33
C GLU A 451 2.20 -8.13 37.63
N LYS A 452 0.94 -7.70 37.62
CA LYS A 452 0.04 -7.80 38.79
C LYS A 452 -0.10 -9.23 39.30
N ARG A 453 -0.15 -10.22 38.41
CA ARG A 453 -0.22 -11.63 38.78
C ARG A 453 1.05 -12.06 39.53
N ASN A 454 2.21 -11.64 39.05
CA ASN A 454 3.50 -12.02 39.65
C ASN A 454 3.71 -11.30 41.00
N GLU A 455 3.33 -10.01 41.12
CA GLU A 455 3.30 -9.28 42.40
C GLU A 455 2.41 -10.00 43.44
N GLN A 456 1.21 -10.40 43.03
CA GLN A 456 0.27 -11.09 43.92
C GLN A 456 0.77 -12.49 44.31
N LYS A 457 1.46 -13.19 43.39
CA LYS A 457 2.09 -14.48 43.67
C LYS A 457 3.20 -14.35 44.72
N GLU A 458 4.03 -13.32 44.62
CA GLU A 458 5.08 -13.04 45.61
C GLU A 458 4.51 -12.67 46.98
N ALA A 459 3.54 -11.76 47.02
CA ALA A 459 2.85 -11.40 48.25
C ALA A 459 2.21 -12.63 48.91
N LEU A 460 1.56 -13.48 48.12
CA LEU A 460 0.97 -14.73 48.61
C LEU A 460 2.03 -15.70 49.15
N GLN A 461 3.19 -15.81 48.49
CA GLN A 461 4.30 -16.64 48.96
C GLN A 461 4.82 -16.15 50.31
N ASP A 462 5.03 -14.85 50.48
CA ASP A 462 5.47 -14.26 51.75
C ASP A 462 4.44 -14.50 52.87
N LEU A 463 3.16 -14.23 52.64
CA LEU A 463 2.10 -14.49 53.60
C LEU A 463 1.99 -15.98 53.97
N THR A 464 2.17 -16.87 52.99
CA THR A 464 2.16 -18.33 53.22
C THR A 464 3.35 -18.77 54.07
N VAL A 465 4.53 -18.20 53.86
CA VAL A 465 5.71 -18.43 54.69
C VAL A 465 5.44 -17.99 56.13
N GLN A 466 4.90 -16.78 56.32
CA GLN A 466 4.52 -16.28 57.63
C GLN A 466 3.51 -17.20 58.33
N LEU A 467 2.52 -17.71 57.60
CA LEU A 467 1.52 -18.63 58.14
C LEU A 467 2.13 -19.98 58.54
N LYS A 468 3.08 -20.51 57.78
CA LYS A 468 3.83 -21.72 58.16
C LYS A 468 4.62 -21.52 59.46
N ILE A 469 5.28 -20.37 59.62
CA ILE A 469 6.01 -20.04 60.86
C ILE A 469 5.03 -19.94 62.04
N PHE A 470 3.85 -19.32 61.86
CA PHE A 470 2.78 -19.34 62.86
C PHE A 470 2.35 -20.78 63.23
N GLY A 471 2.21 -21.66 62.24
CA GLY A 471 1.87 -23.07 62.45
C GLY A 471 2.90 -23.81 63.31
N VAL A 472 4.19 -23.55 63.10
CA VAL A 472 5.28 -24.08 63.94
C VAL A 472 5.15 -23.57 65.38
N VAL A 473 4.96 -22.26 65.56
CA VAL A 473 4.81 -21.66 66.89
C VAL A 473 3.59 -22.22 67.63
N GLN A 474 2.45 -22.34 66.95
CA GLN A 474 1.22 -22.91 67.52
C GLN A 474 1.38 -24.39 67.86
N SER A 475 1.99 -25.19 66.98
CA SER A 475 2.29 -26.61 67.24
C SER A 475 3.14 -26.78 68.50
N LYS A 476 4.14 -25.90 68.69
CA LYS A 476 4.97 -25.91 69.89
C LYS A 476 4.18 -25.52 71.16
N ILE A 477 3.28 -24.54 71.06
CA ILE A 477 2.39 -24.15 72.17
C ILE A 477 1.48 -25.33 72.54
N HIS A 478 0.81 -25.96 71.57
CA HIS A 478 -0.12 -27.07 71.80
C HIS A 478 0.56 -28.33 72.36
N SER A 479 1.74 -28.69 71.83
CA SER A 479 2.51 -29.81 72.40
C SER A 479 2.95 -29.54 73.84
N THR A 480 3.27 -28.29 74.18
CA THR A 480 3.59 -27.89 75.57
C THR A 480 2.35 -27.93 76.47
N GLN A 481 1.18 -27.50 75.98
CA GLN A 481 -0.10 -27.61 76.69
C GLN A 481 -0.49 -29.06 76.98
N SER A 482 -0.30 -29.97 76.02
CA SER A 482 -0.66 -31.39 76.14
C SER A 482 0.07 -32.12 77.27
N VAL A 483 1.22 -31.60 77.72
CA VAL A 483 2.02 -32.16 78.81
C VAL A 483 2.03 -31.27 80.06
N GLU A 484 1.10 -30.31 80.14
CA GLU A 484 1.00 -29.31 81.23
C GLU A 484 2.32 -28.55 81.49
N GLY A 485 3.09 -28.34 80.43
CA GLY A 485 4.42 -27.73 80.46
C GLY A 485 4.41 -26.21 80.53
N THR A 486 5.61 -25.63 80.61
CA THR A 486 5.83 -24.17 80.55
C THR A 486 6.43 -23.80 79.20
N TYR A 487 5.74 -22.95 78.44
CA TYR A 487 6.21 -22.46 77.16
C TYR A 487 6.96 -21.13 77.34
N THR A 488 8.22 -21.08 76.89
CA THR A 488 9.05 -19.87 76.93
C THR A 488 9.48 -19.52 75.50
N PRO A 489 8.82 -18.57 74.81
CA PRO A 489 9.09 -18.29 73.41
C PRO A 489 10.54 -17.86 73.12
N ALA A 490 11.23 -17.22 74.07
CA ALA A 490 12.62 -16.81 73.92
C ALA A 490 13.61 -18.00 73.88
N SER A 491 13.21 -19.15 74.42
CA SER A 491 14.04 -20.36 74.45
C SER A 491 13.85 -21.27 73.23
N ASN A 492 12.89 -20.94 72.35
CA ASN A 492 12.57 -21.74 71.16
C ASN A 492 13.13 -21.07 69.91
N LYS A 493 14.02 -21.76 69.22
CA LYS A 493 14.60 -21.36 67.93
C LYS A 493 14.00 -22.20 66.81
N PHE A 494 14.05 -21.66 65.59
CA PHE A 494 13.63 -22.36 64.38
C PHE A 494 14.74 -23.29 63.86
N SER A 495 14.36 -24.48 63.44
CA SER A 495 15.25 -25.52 62.89
C SER A 495 14.64 -26.19 61.65
N ALA A 496 15.46 -26.85 60.84
CA ALA A 496 15.01 -27.56 59.64
C ALA A 496 13.86 -28.56 59.92
N SER A 497 13.91 -29.27 61.06
CA SER A 497 12.88 -30.25 61.44
C SER A 497 11.52 -29.62 61.73
N ASP A 498 11.48 -28.35 62.18
CA ASP A 498 10.21 -27.67 62.48
C ASP A 498 9.37 -27.44 61.21
N PHE A 499 10.03 -27.38 60.06
CA PHE A 499 9.40 -27.18 58.75
C PHE A 499 9.41 -28.45 57.88
N ASN A 500 9.72 -29.61 58.47
CA ASN A 500 9.83 -30.91 57.78
C ASN A 500 10.92 -30.98 56.68
N TYR A 501 12.00 -30.22 56.81
CA TYR A 501 13.17 -30.38 55.94
C TYR A 501 14.09 -31.50 56.46
N ASN A 502 14.56 -32.35 55.55
CA ASN A 502 15.44 -33.48 55.86
C ASN A 502 16.91 -33.08 56.08
N SER A 503 17.29 -31.86 55.67
CA SER A 503 18.65 -31.33 55.83
C SER A 503 18.63 -29.82 56.13
N GLU A 504 19.64 -29.36 56.85
CA GLU A 504 19.86 -27.93 57.11
C GLU A 504 20.22 -27.17 55.82
N GLU A 505 20.80 -27.85 54.84
CA GLU A 505 21.12 -27.25 53.54
C GLU A 505 19.85 -26.93 52.73
N ASP A 506 18.87 -27.84 52.74
CA ASP A 506 17.58 -27.62 52.08
C ASP A 506 16.78 -26.52 52.76
N PHE A 507 16.80 -26.49 54.10
CA PHE A 507 16.18 -25.41 54.86
C PHE A 507 16.81 -24.05 54.51
N LYS A 508 18.14 -23.95 54.41
CA LYS A 508 18.82 -22.70 54.07
C LYS A 508 18.52 -22.17 52.67
N LYS A 509 18.04 -23.01 51.76
CA LYS A 509 17.57 -22.64 50.42
C LYS A 509 16.07 -22.33 50.38
N SER A 510 15.37 -22.51 51.50
CA SER A 510 13.92 -22.39 51.56
C SER A 510 13.45 -20.94 51.75
N PRO A 511 12.22 -20.62 51.31
CA PRO A 511 11.66 -19.29 51.51
C PRO A 511 11.39 -18.98 52.99
N GLU A 512 11.15 -20.00 53.83
CA GLU A 512 11.02 -19.83 55.28
C GLU A 512 12.32 -19.38 55.95
N TYR A 513 13.47 -19.98 55.59
CA TYR A 513 14.75 -19.55 56.12
C TYR A 513 15.15 -18.15 55.65
N GLN A 514 14.89 -17.85 54.37
CA GLN A 514 15.14 -16.54 53.80
C GLN A 514 14.36 -15.45 54.55
N TYR A 515 13.06 -15.67 54.81
CA TYR A 515 12.24 -14.76 55.60
C TYR A 515 12.77 -14.54 57.02
N ILE A 516 13.13 -15.64 57.71
CA ILE A 516 13.67 -15.60 59.08
C ILE A 516 14.96 -14.77 59.12
N LYS A 517 15.86 -15.00 58.16
CA LYS A 517 17.14 -14.31 58.04
C LYS A 517 16.96 -12.82 57.73
N ASP A 518 16.17 -12.49 56.71
CA ASP A 518 15.96 -11.12 56.25
C ASP A 518 15.29 -10.24 57.32
N ASN A 519 14.53 -10.86 58.23
CA ASN A 519 13.85 -10.19 59.33
C ASN A 519 14.58 -10.28 60.69
N ASN A 520 15.79 -10.84 60.73
CA ASN A 520 16.57 -11.03 61.97
C ASN A 520 15.83 -11.80 63.08
N ILE A 521 15.04 -12.80 62.70
CA ILE A 521 14.26 -13.62 63.61
C ILE A 521 15.15 -14.76 64.12
N ASN A 522 15.42 -14.82 65.43
CA ASN A 522 16.25 -15.90 66.01
C ASN A 522 15.43 -16.85 66.90
N THR A 523 14.32 -16.36 67.45
CA THR A 523 13.47 -17.06 68.41
C THR A 523 11.99 -16.88 68.08
N HIS A 524 11.12 -17.68 68.69
CA HIS A 524 9.68 -17.49 68.59
C HIS A 524 9.25 -16.10 69.12
N THR A 525 9.96 -15.55 70.13
CA THR A 525 9.70 -14.18 70.62
C THR A 525 9.91 -13.14 69.52
N ASP A 526 11.00 -13.25 68.76
CA ASP A 526 11.35 -12.27 67.72
C ASP A 526 10.29 -12.26 66.61
N PHE A 527 9.87 -13.45 66.17
CA PHE A 527 8.79 -13.61 65.21
C PHE A 527 7.46 -13.03 65.73
N LEU A 528 7.04 -13.43 66.93
CA LEU A 528 5.76 -12.99 67.50
C LEU A 528 5.70 -11.48 67.70
N LYS A 529 6.79 -10.85 68.17
CA LYS A 529 6.89 -9.38 68.26
C LYS A 529 6.81 -8.72 66.89
N LYS A 530 7.51 -9.25 65.88
CA LYS A 530 7.45 -8.75 64.49
C LYS A 530 6.03 -8.81 63.93
N GLN A 531 5.26 -9.85 64.29
CA GLN A 531 3.86 -10.04 63.91
C GLN A 531 2.87 -9.24 64.79
N GLY A 532 3.36 -8.39 65.69
CA GLY A 532 2.53 -7.54 66.54
C GLY A 532 1.82 -8.28 67.67
N VAL A 533 2.35 -9.42 68.13
CA VAL A 533 1.93 -10.09 69.36
C VAL A 533 2.75 -9.54 70.53
N THR A 534 2.08 -9.06 71.57
CA THR A 534 2.74 -8.51 72.77
C THR A 534 3.38 -9.62 73.59
N VAL A 535 4.71 -9.69 73.62
CA VAL A 535 5.49 -10.65 74.43
C VAL A 535 6.51 -9.87 75.28
N ALA A 536 6.43 -9.97 76.60
CA ALA A 536 7.42 -9.38 77.50
C ALA A 536 8.75 -10.16 77.46
N ASP A 537 9.87 -9.49 77.74
CA ASP A 537 11.19 -10.13 77.75
C ASP A 537 11.28 -11.19 78.86
N GLY A 538 11.72 -12.39 78.50
CA GLY A 538 11.76 -13.53 79.41
C GLY A 538 10.39 -14.09 79.81
N ALA A 539 9.31 -13.72 79.12
CA ALA A 539 7.98 -14.23 79.41
C ALA A 539 7.91 -15.76 79.31
N SER A 540 7.30 -16.38 80.33
CA SER A 540 7.00 -17.81 80.38
C SER A 540 5.52 -18.02 80.64
N PHE A 541 4.90 -18.92 79.89
CA PHE A 541 3.47 -19.18 79.93
C PHE A 541 3.20 -20.62 80.38
N LYS A 542 2.45 -20.77 81.47
CA LYS A 542 1.97 -22.06 81.99
C LYS A 542 0.51 -21.91 82.41
N ASP A 543 -0.29 -22.96 82.20
CA ASP A 543 -1.63 -23.02 82.76
C ASP A 543 -1.60 -23.51 84.21
N GLU A 544 -2.28 -22.78 85.08
CA GLU A 544 -2.51 -23.09 86.49
C GLU A 544 -4.00 -23.40 86.71
N GLU A 545 -4.36 -23.89 87.89
CA GLU A 545 -5.75 -24.23 88.24
C GLU A 545 -6.70 -23.04 88.11
N LYS A 546 -6.24 -21.84 88.53
CA LYS A 546 -7.03 -20.60 88.54
C LYS A 546 -6.68 -19.61 87.42
N THR A 547 -5.55 -19.79 86.71
CA THR A 547 -5.12 -18.88 85.64
C THR A 547 -4.68 -19.66 84.41
N LYS A 548 -5.28 -19.39 83.25
CA LYS A 548 -4.99 -20.09 81.99
C LYS A 548 -4.10 -19.24 81.08
N LYS A 549 -2.91 -18.90 81.57
CA LYS A 549 -2.00 -17.95 80.89
C LYS A 549 -1.48 -18.48 79.54
N LEU A 550 -1.19 -19.78 79.45
CA LEU A 550 -0.73 -20.41 78.21
C LEU A 550 -1.89 -20.56 77.22
N SER A 551 -3.09 -20.94 77.69
CA SER A 551 -4.29 -20.97 76.85
C SER A 551 -4.66 -19.59 76.30
N ASN A 552 -4.69 -18.55 77.15
CA ASN A 552 -5.00 -17.18 76.71
C ASN A 552 -3.96 -16.65 75.71
N PHE A 553 -2.68 -16.96 75.93
CA PHE A 553 -1.62 -16.62 74.99
C PHE A 553 -1.76 -17.38 73.66
N SER A 554 -2.08 -18.67 73.72
CA SER A 554 -2.39 -19.49 72.54
C SER A 554 -3.54 -18.90 71.72
N SER A 555 -4.60 -18.42 72.38
CA SER A 555 -5.71 -17.73 71.70
C SER A 555 -5.24 -16.45 71.01
N SER A 556 -4.42 -15.62 71.67
CA SER A 556 -3.88 -14.39 71.06
C SER A 556 -3.01 -14.66 69.83
N VAL A 557 -2.17 -15.70 69.87
CA VAL A 557 -1.38 -16.15 68.71
C VAL A 557 -2.29 -16.70 67.61
N SER A 558 -3.35 -17.44 67.97
CA SER A 558 -4.35 -17.95 67.02
C SER A 558 -5.12 -16.83 66.33
N ASP A 559 -5.52 -15.77 67.05
CA ASP A 559 -6.26 -14.65 66.47
C ASP A 559 -5.43 -13.90 65.42
N LYS A 560 -4.13 -13.71 65.65
CA LYS A 560 -3.22 -13.14 64.64
C LYS A 560 -3.03 -14.04 63.43
N SER A 561 -2.86 -15.34 63.66
CA SER A 561 -2.75 -16.32 62.58
C SER A 561 -4.02 -16.43 61.72
N LYS A 562 -5.22 -16.28 62.31
CA LYS A 562 -6.50 -16.26 61.57
C LYS A 562 -6.59 -15.05 60.64
N LEU A 563 -6.26 -13.86 61.14
CA LEU A 563 -6.25 -12.64 60.31
C LEU A 563 -5.30 -12.78 59.12
N LEU A 564 -4.10 -13.34 59.35
CA LEU A 564 -3.15 -13.63 58.28
C LEU A 564 -3.69 -14.68 57.28
N ASN A 565 -4.36 -15.72 57.78
CA ASN A 565 -4.98 -16.73 56.94
C ASN A 565 -6.14 -16.17 56.09
N ASP A 566 -6.94 -15.24 56.63
CA ASP A 566 -7.97 -14.53 55.87
C ASP A 566 -7.33 -13.69 54.75
N GLU A 567 -6.21 -13.03 55.03
CA GLU A 567 -5.44 -12.28 54.02
C GLU A 567 -4.86 -13.20 52.92
N VAL A 568 -4.34 -14.38 53.29
CA VAL A 568 -3.93 -15.43 52.34
C VAL A 568 -5.09 -15.85 51.44
N GLN A 569 -6.30 -16.04 51.98
CA GLN A 569 -7.48 -16.41 51.20
C GLN A 569 -7.91 -15.30 50.23
N ILE A 570 -7.92 -14.04 50.69
CA ILE A 570 -8.21 -12.88 49.83
C ILE A 570 -7.19 -12.82 48.70
N LYS A 571 -5.89 -12.92 49.00
CA LYS A 571 -4.81 -12.86 48.01
C LYS A 571 -4.84 -14.03 47.03
N THR A 572 -5.20 -15.23 47.49
CA THR A 572 -5.43 -16.40 46.63
C THR A 572 -6.57 -16.14 45.65
N THR A 573 -7.66 -15.53 46.12
CA THR A 573 -8.82 -15.17 45.28
C THR A 573 -8.43 -14.12 44.25
N GLU A 574 -7.77 -13.04 44.66
CA GLU A 574 -7.24 -12.00 43.76
C GLU A 574 -6.30 -12.59 42.70
N LEU A 575 -5.40 -13.49 43.09
CA LEU A 575 -4.46 -14.16 42.18
C LEU A 575 -5.19 -15.03 41.15
N ASN A 576 -6.21 -15.79 41.58
CA ASN A 576 -7.02 -16.62 40.68
C ASN A 576 -7.79 -15.77 39.67
N ASP A 577 -8.40 -14.66 40.12
CA ASP A 577 -9.13 -13.74 39.26
C ASP A 577 -8.20 -13.08 38.23
N ILE A 578 -7.04 -12.58 38.64
CA ILE A 578 -6.06 -11.99 37.73
C ILE A 578 -5.51 -13.03 36.75
N SER A 579 -5.26 -14.26 37.19
CA SER A 579 -4.80 -15.36 36.33
C SER A 579 -5.85 -15.73 35.28
N SER A 580 -7.13 -15.78 35.66
CA SER A 580 -8.25 -16.00 34.74
C SER A 580 -8.36 -14.88 33.70
N GLN A 581 -8.25 -13.63 34.14
CA GLN A 581 -8.26 -12.47 33.26
C GLN A 581 -7.06 -12.44 32.29
N TYR A 582 -5.86 -12.80 32.77
CA TYR A 582 -4.67 -12.91 31.94
C TYR A 582 -4.88 -13.95 30.82
N ASN A 583 -5.34 -15.16 31.18
CA ASN A 583 -5.61 -16.23 30.22
C ASN A 583 -6.68 -15.81 29.19
N SER A 584 -7.73 -15.13 29.65
CA SER A 584 -8.79 -14.60 28.77
C SER A 584 -8.24 -13.57 27.78
N THR A 585 -7.30 -12.70 28.18
CA THR A 585 -6.63 -11.76 27.27
C THR A 585 -5.78 -12.48 26.24
N VAL A 586 -5.00 -13.48 26.65
CA VAL A 586 -4.19 -14.29 25.74
C VAL A 586 -5.07 -14.99 24.71
N GLU A 587 -6.19 -15.56 25.14
CA GLU A 587 -7.17 -16.18 24.24
C GLU A 587 -7.79 -15.17 23.26
N ALA A 588 -8.19 -13.99 23.75
CA ALA A 588 -8.72 -12.91 22.92
C ALA A 588 -7.70 -12.46 21.86
N MET A 589 -6.42 -12.31 22.23
CA MET A 589 -5.35 -11.98 21.29
C MET A 589 -5.18 -13.06 20.22
N ASN A 590 -5.17 -14.34 20.60
CA ASN A 590 -5.02 -15.44 19.65
C ASN A 590 -6.22 -15.51 18.69
N LYS A 591 -7.44 -15.38 19.20
CA LYS A 591 -8.65 -15.31 18.36
C LYS A 591 -8.63 -14.11 17.42
N PHE A 592 -8.15 -12.96 17.89
CA PHE A 592 -8.02 -11.76 17.07
C PHE A 592 -7.06 -11.97 15.90
N VAL A 593 -5.84 -12.47 16.18
CA VAL A 593 -4.83 -12.77 15.15
C VAL A 593 -5.34 -13.82 14.16
N GLN A 594 -5.99 -14.89 14.64
CA GLN A 594 -6.56 -15.94 13.78
C GLN A 594 -7.69 -15.40 12.89
N LYS A 595 -8.63 -14.64 13.46
CA LYS A 595 -9.75 -14.06 12.71
C LYS A 595 -9.26 -13.06 11.66
N TYR A 596 -8.26 -12.27 12.01
CA TYR A 596 -7.60 -11.36 11.11
C TYR A 596 -6.93 -12.08 9.93
N HIS A 597 -6.15 -13.13 10.21
CA HIS A 597 -5.54 -13.97 9.17
C HIS A 597 -6.59 -14.64 8.27
N SER A 598 -7.69 -15.13 8.86
CA SER A 598 -8.81 -15.74 8.12
C SER A 598 -9.52 -14.74 7.20
N ILE A 599 -9.80 -13.52 7.69
CA ILE A 599 -10.45 -12.47 6.89
C ILE A 599 -9.54 -12.02 5.74
N LEU A 600 -8.24 -11.85 5.99
CA LEU A 600 -7.28 -11.52 4.94
C LEU A 600 -7.21 -12.62 3.86
N GLN A 601 -7.22 -13.90 4.25
CA GLN A 601 -7.28 -15.02 3.31
C GLN A 601 -8.60 -15.09 2.52
N GLU A 602 -9.75 -14.78 3.14
CA GLU A 602 -11.04 -14.72 2.44
C GLU A 602 -11.10 -13.57 1.44
N ILE A 603 -10.59 -12.40 1.79
CA ILE A 603 -10.50 -11.24 0.89
C ILE A 603 -9.56 -11.56 -0.29
N LEU A 604 -8.40 -12.15 -0.03
CA LEU A 604 -7.44 -12.58 -1.07
C LEU A 604 -7.97 -13.71 -1.97
N ARG A 605 -9.00 -14.45 -1.55
CA ARG A 605 -9.68 -15.47 -2.39
C ARG A 605 -10.89 -14.92 -3.15
N ALA A 606 -11.44 -13.80 -2.70
CA ALA A 606 -12.59 -13.15 -3.30
C ALA A 606 -12.21 -12.13 -4.39
N ILE A 607 -10.93 -11.76 -4.44
CA ILE A 607 -10.25 -11.07 -5.55
C ILE A 607 -9.61 -12.15 -6.43
#